data_AF-A0A2K9LAG1-F1
#
_entry.id   AF-A0A2K9LAG1-F1
#
_cell.length_a   1.000
_cell.length_b   1.000
_cell.length_c   1.000
_cell.angle_alpha   90.00
_cell.angle_beta   90.00
_cell.angle_gamma   90.00
#
_symmetry.space_group_name_H-M   'P 1'
#
loop_
_entity.id
_entity.type
_entity.pdbx_description
1 polymer ?
#
loop_
_entity_poly.entity_id
_entity_poly.type
_entity_poly.pdbx_seq_one_letter_code
_entity_poly.pdbx_strand_id
1 'polypeptide(L)' 'MKVSSAASIASSLSQARVADAVSTLVLKKALELQAQQAAQLIAALPQTAPSAPAHLGQNIDVRV' A
#
# COMPACT_ATOMS: atom_id res chain seq x y z
N MET A 1 -38.13 -7.81 -28.73
CA MET A 1 -36.89 -8.62 -28.67
C MET A 1 -35.61 -7.78 -28.58
N LYS A 2 -35.35 -6.79 -29.46
CA LYS A 2 -34.12 -5.95 -29.37
C LYS A 2 -34.05 -5.00 -28.16
N VAL A 3 -35.20 -4.51 -27.69
CA VAL A 3 -35.30 -3.68 -26.48
C VAL A 3 -34.96 -4.48 -25.21
N SER A 4 -35.30 -5.77 -25.18
CA SER A 4 -34.97 -6.69 -24.10
C SER A 4 -33.47 -6.94 -24.04
N SER A 5 -32.81 -7.14 -25.19
CA SER A 5 -31.34 -7.23 -25.25
C SER A 5 -30.63 -5.93 -24.85
N ALA A 6 -31.18 -4.76 -25.19
CA ALA A 6 -30.63 -3.48 -24.76
C ALA A 6 -30.74 -3.29 -23.24
N ALA A 7 -31.87 -3.67 -22.64
CA ALA A 7 -32.07 -3.66 -21.19
C ALA A 7 -31.10 -4.62 -20.48
N SER A 8 -30.87 -5.82 -21.02
CA SER A 8 -29.87 -6.76 -20.48
C SER A 8 -28.45 -6.20 -20.55
N ILE A 9 -28.06 -5.57 -21.68
CA ILE A 9 -26.74 -4.92 -21.83
C ILE A 9 -26.58 -3.77 -20.83
N ALA A 10 -27.61 -2.94 -20.65
CA ALA A 10 -27.58 -1.84 -19.68
C ALA A 10 -27.40 -2.35 -18.24
N SER A 11 -28.07 -3.46 -17.89
CA SER A 11 -27.91 -4.11 -16.59
C SER A 11 -26.50 -4.67 -16.40
N SER A 12 -25.95 -5.38 -17.39
CA SER A 12 -24.57 -5.88 -17.35
C SER A 12 -23.54 -4.76 -17.25
N LEU A 13 -23.75 -3.64 -17.97
CA LEU A 13 -22.87 -2.48 -17.89
C LEU A 13 -22.92 -1.81 -16.53
N SER A 14 -24.11 -1.72 -15.91
CA SER A 14 -24.27 -1.20 -14.56
C SER A 14 -23.53 -2.06 -13.54
N GLN A 15 -23.63 -3.39 -13.65
CA GLN A 15 -22.89 -4.31 -12.78
C GLN A 15 -21.38 -4.23 -12.99
N ALA A 16 -20.91 -4.12 -14.23
CA ALA A 16 -19.49 -3.95 -14.54
C ALA A 16 -18.92 -2.68 -13.89
N ARG A 17 -19.60 -1.53 -14.03
CA ARG A 17 -19.19 -0.27 -13.40
C ARG A 17 -19.10 -0.36 -11.88
N VAL A 18 -20.02 -1.08 -11.25
CA VAL A 18 -19.99 -1.31 -9.79
C VAL A 18 -18.79 -2.18 -9.42
N ALA A 19 -18.51 -3.24 -10.17
CA ALA A 19 -17.34 -4.09 -9.94
C ALA A 19 -16.01 -3.32 -10.08
N ASP A 20 -15.91 -2.44 -11.08
CA ASP A 20 -14.73 -1.58 -11.28
C ASP A 20 -14.54 -0.59 -10.12
N ALA A 21 -15.63 0.05 -9.67
CA ALA A 21 -15.61 0.98 -8.54
C ALA A 21 -15.22 0.28 -7.23
N VAL A 22 -15.73 -0.93 -6.99
CA VAL A 22 -15.36 -1.72 -5.82
C VAL A 22 -13.89 -2.13 -5.90
N SER A 23 -13.41 -2.58 -7.06
CA SER A 23 -12.02 -3.01 -7.24
C SER A 23 -11.03 -1.87 -6.96
N THR A 24 -11.33 -0.66 -7.44
CA THR A 24 -10.53 0.54 -7.18
C THR A 24 -10.60 0.98 -5.72
N LEU A 25 -11.76 0.88 -5.06
CA LEU A 25 -11.89 1.15 -3.63
C LEU A 25 -11.10 0.17 -2.76
N VAL A 26 -11.15 -1.12 -3.08
CA VAL A 26 -10.38 -2.16 -2.39
C VAL A 26 -8.89 -1.93 -2.56
N LEU A 27 -8.44 -1.61 -3.79
CA LEU A 27 -7.05 -1.24 -4.04
C LEU A 27 -6.62 -0.02 -3.21
N LYS A 28 -7.43 1.05 -3.21
CA LYS A 28 -7.18 2.24 -2.39
C LYS A 28 -7.08 1.88 -0.91
N LYS A 29 -7.98 1.02 -0.41
CA LYS A 29 -7.96 0.59 0.99
C LYS A 29 -6.72 -0.23 1.32
N ALA A 30 -6.29 -1.12 0.42
CA ALA A 30 -5.06 -1.88 0.59
C ALA A 30 -3.83 -0.96 0.69
N LEU A 31 -3.74 0.05 -0.17
CA LEU A 31 -2.67 1.06 -0.13
C LEU A 31 -2.71 1.90 1.17
N GLU A 32 -3.89 2.29 1.62
CA GLU A 32 -4.06 3.00 2.90
C GLU A 32 -3.58 2.15 4.09
N LEU A 33 -3.98 0.87 4.14
CA LEU A 33 -3.57 -0.05 5.19
C LEU A 33 -2.05 -0.28 5.16
N GLN A 34 -1.46 -0.44 3.97
CA GLN A 34 -0.01 -0.56 3.82
C GLN A 34 0.71 0.68 4.35
N ALA A 35 0.21 1.88 4.04
CA ALA A 35 0.79 3.13 4.55
C ALA A 35 0.68 3.24 6.08
N GLN A 36 -0.46 2.85 6.66
CA GLN A 36 -0.64 2.81 8.12
C GLN A 36 0.32 1.82 8.77
N GLN A 37 0.46 0.61 8.23
CA GLN A 37 1.40 -0.39 8.72
C GLN A 37 2.85 0.10 8.63
N ALA A 38 3.24 0.70 7.50
CA ALA A 38 4.57 1.29 7.35
C ALA A 38 4.83 2.39 8.38
N ALA A 39 3.86 3.26 8.66
CA ALA A 39 4.00 4.29 9.69
C ALA A 39 4.17 3.70 11.10
N GLN A 40 3.46 2.62 11.43
CA GLN A 40 3.63 1.92 12.71
C GLN A 40 5.02 1.29 12.83
N LEU A 41 5.54 0.68 11.76
CA LEU A 41 6.90 0.13 11.75
C LEU A 41 7.95 1.22 11.96
N ILE A 42 7.78 2.39 11.32
CA ILE A 42 8.68 3.54 11.52
C ILE A 42 8.60 4.05 12.97
N ALA A 43 7.40 4.15 13.54
CA ALA A 43 7.22 4.57 14.92
C ALA A 43 7.79 3.57 15.94
N ALA A 44 7.81 2.28 15.59
CA ALA A 44 8.44 1.22 16.38
C ALA A 44 9.97 1.21 16.28
N LEU A 45 10.56 1.97 15.35
CA LEU A 45 12.01 2.12 15.32
C LEU A 45 12.49 2.84 16.59
N PRO A 46 13.58 2.40 17.21
CA PRO A 46 14.20 3.12 18.32
C PRO A 46 14.55 4.56 17.89
N GLN A 47 14.03 5.57 18.59
CA GLN A 47 14.26 6.98 18.26
C GLN A 47 15.72 7.42 18.43
N THR A 48 16.49 6.63 19.15
CA THR A 48 17.93 6.81 19.29
C THR A 48 18.56 5.45 19.00
N ALA A 49 19.34 5.37 17.93
CA ALA A 49 20.45 4.44 17.98
C ALA A 49 21.21 4.76 19.29
N PRO A 50 21.55 3.76 20.12
CA PRO A 50 22.30 4.02 21.35
C PRO A 50 23.46 4.93 20.98
N SER A 51 23.56 6.07 21.69
CA SER A 51 24.54 7.13 21.42
C SER A 51 25.83 6.49 20.96
N ALA A 52 26.11 6.62 19.67
CA ALA A 52 27.25 5.99 19.04
C ALA A 52 28.48 6.41 19.86
N PRO A 53 29.18 5.50 20.57
CA PRO A 53 30.36 5.90 21.32
C PRO A 53 31.29 6.71 20.43
N ALA A 54 31.91 7.76 20.98
CA ALA A 54 32.74 8.71 20.22
C ALA A 54 33.90 8.06 19.42
N HIS A 55 34.19 6.79 19.69
CA HIS A 55 35.20 5.98 19.02
C HIS A 55 34.66 5.07 17.89
N LEU A 56 33.35 5.13 17.57
CA LEU A 56 32.83 4.42 16.40
C LEU A 56 33.39 5.01 15.11
N GLY A 57 34.07 4.19 14.31
CA GLY A 57 34.77 4.62 13.10
C GLY A 57 36.23 5.04 13.32
N GLN A 58 36.74 5.00 14.56
CA GLN A 58 38.14 5.35 14.86
C GLN A 58 39.14 4.31 14.31
N ASN A 59 38.70 3.06 14.18
CA ASN A 59 39.51 1.96 13.68
C ASN A 59 38.72 1.25 12.57
N ILE A 60 38.99 1.60 11.32
CA ILE A 60 38.49 0.87 10.15
C ILE A 60 39.52 -0.21 9.80
N ASP A 61 39.15 -1.47 10.02
CA ASP A 61 39.98 -2.61 9.65
C ASP A 61 39.87 -2.84 8.13
N VAL A 62 40.83 -2.32 7.37
CA VAL A 62 40.94 -2.61 5.93
C VAL A 62 41.73 -3.90 5.78
N ARG A 63 41.03 -5.00 5.52
CA ARG A 63 41.64 -6.26 5.08
C ARG A 63 41.87 -6.17 3.57
N VAL A 64 43.14 -6.21 3.15
CA VAL A 64 43.59 -6.38 1.75
C VAL A 64 43.82 -7.85 1.47
#